data_AF-A0A6G0UFJ2-F1
#
_entry.id   AF-A0A6G0UFJ2-F1
#
_cell.length_a   1.000
_cell.length_b   1.000
_cell.length_c   1.000
_cell.angle_alpha   90.00
_cell.angle_beta   90.00
_cell.angle_gamma   90.00
#
_symmetry.space_group_name_H-M   'P 1'
#
loop_
_entity.id
_entity.type
_entity.pdbx_description
1 polymer ?
#
loop_
_entity_poly.entity_id
_entity_poly.type
_entity_poly.pdbx_seq_one_letter_code
_entity_poly.pdbx_strand_id
1 'polypeptide(L)'
;MNTVILGFLIISLFYSSESVNTINVGILIPSNVDVGLHRDCGMYNSLGAIPMAIDRIVEEELLNNFNFSFKIFNDECDEALASGYAAILLEQNNVDVIFGPVCNAAAKVVGSLGSFYNKPVMTWGLVNSYELTNDYKYPTLSTIAGTSRALGSAIVEVMKQYNWEQFAF
;
A
#
# COMPACT_ATOMS: atom_id res chain seq x y z
N MET A 1 30.15 -18.39 -46.10
CA MET A 1 30.42 -17.77 -44.79
C MET A 1 29.29 -16.84 -44.31
N ASN A 2 28.06 -16.92 -44.88
CA ASN A 2 26.95 -16.00 -44.53
C ASN A 2 25.77 -16.69 -43.82
N THR A 3 25.58 -18.00 -43.97
CA THR A 3 24.43 -18.73 -43.40
C THR A 3 24.55 -18.97 -41.89
N VAL A 4 25.76 -19.14 -41.37
CA VAL A 4 25.99 -19.35 -39.93
C VAL A 4 25.78 -18.05 -39.13
N ILE A 5 26.18 -16.91 -39.71
CA ILE A 5 26.00 -15.58 -39.10
C ILE A 5 24.52 -15.19 -39.08
N LEU A 6 23.78 -15.49 -40.16
CA LEU A 6 22.33 -15.25 -40.22
C LEU A 6 21.58 -16.09 -39.16
N GLY A 7 21.99 -17.35 -38.97
CA GLY A 7 21.43 -18.23 -37.95
C GLY A 7 21.70 -17.72 -36.53
N PHE A 8 22.92 -17.24 -36.25
CA PHE A 8 23.26 -16.65 -34.95
C PHE A 8 22.48 -15.37 -34.66
N LEU A 9 22.29 -14.49 -35.66
CA LEU A 9 21.51 -13.25 -35.53
C LEU A 9 20.03 -13.51 -35.25
N ILE A 10 19.44 -14.51 -35.92
CA ILE A 10 18.05 -14.91 -35.70
C ILE A 10 17.88 -15.51 -34.28
N ILE A 11 18.81 -16.36 -33.83
CA ILE A 11 18.78 -16.93 -32.48
C ILE A 11 18.95 -15.84 -31.41
N SER A 12 19.80 -14.82 -31.63
CA SER A 12 19.92 -13.68 -30.71
C SER A 12 18.69 -12.77 -30.71
N LEU A 13 17.99 -12.62 -31.84
CA LEU A 13 16.73 -11.86 -31.92
C LEU A 13 15.60 -12.55 -31.15
N PHE A 14 15.55 -13.88 -31.18
CA PHE A 14 14.58 -14.67 -30.39
C PHE A 14 14.91 -14.73 -28.89
N TYR A 15 16.15 -14.45 -28.48
CA TYR A 15 16.59 -14.54 -27.08
C TYR A 15 16.28 -13.28 -26.24
N SER A 16 15.79 -12.20 -26.85
CA SER A 16 15.60 -10.90 -26.17
C SER A 16 14.15 -10.57 -25.79
N SER A 17 13.23 -11.53 -25.86
CA SER A 17 11.88 -11.35 -25.30
C SER A 17 11.94 -11.52 -23.77
N GLU A 18 12.41 -10.50 -23.05
CA GLU A 18 12.18 -10.43 -21.60
C GLU A 18 10.67 -10.46 -21.35
N SER A 19 10.20 -11.46 -20.61
CA SER A 19 8.81 -11.53 -20.18
C SER A 19 8.57 -10.40 -19.20
N VAL A 20 7.92 -9.32 -19.65
CA VAL A 20 7.56 -8.21 -18.77
C VAL A 20 6.48 -8.69 -17.80
N ASN A 21 6.80 -8.75 -16.52
CA ASN A 21 5.87 -9.17 -15.47
C ASN A 21 5.01 -7.97 -15.05
N THR A 22 3.72 -8.17 -14.85
CA THR A 22 2.82 -7.10 -14.37
C THR A 22 2.55 -7.25 -12.89
N ILE A 23 2.86 -6.21 -12.12
CA ILE A 23 2.49 -6.07 -10.70
C ILE A 23 1.08 -5.47 -10.63
N ASN A 24 0.15 -6.22 -10.06
CA ASN A 24 -1.23 -5.80 -9.87
C ASN A 24 -1.39 -5.15 -8.50
N VAL A 25 -1.68 -3.85 -8.49
CA VAL A 25 -1.77 -3.02 -7.29
C VAL A 25 -3.22 -2.68 -7.01
N GLY A 26 -3.72 -3.12 -5.86
CA GLY A 26 -5.01 -2.71 -5.32
C GLY A 26 -4.88 -1.45 -4.48
N ILE A 27 -5.84 -0.54 -4.58
CA ILE A 27 -5.89 0.70 -3.80
C ILE A 27 -7.27 0.85 -3.18
N LEU A 28 -7.30 1.04 -1.86
CA LEU A 28 -8.51 1.36 -1.10
C LEU A 28 -8.37 2.77 -0.53
N ILE A 29 -9.23 3.68 -0.96
CA ILE A 29 -9.13 5.10 -0.63
C ILE A 29 -10.49 5.80 -0.64
N PRO A 30 -10.84 6.59 0.38
CA PRO A 30 -12.14 7.24 0.44
C PRO A 30 -12.20 8.43 -0.54
N SER A 31 -13.38 8.68 -1.12
CA SER A 31 -13.60 9.79 -2.05
C SER A 31 -14.65 10.78 -1.57
N ASN A 32 -15.69 10.30 -0.89
CA ASN A 32 -16.91 11.04 -0.52
C ASN A 32 -17.18 11.03 1.00
N VAL A 33 -16.13 10.94 1.81
CA VAL A 33 -16.19 11.08 3.28
C VAL A 33 -16.17 12.53 3.74
N ASP A 34 -16.46 12.73 5.03
CA ASP A 34 -16.48 14.03 5.74
C ASP A 34 -15.29 14.95 5.38
N VAL A 35 -15.52 16.26 5.45
CA VAL A 35 -14.65 17.33 4.92
C VAL A 35 -13.22 17.24 5.48
N GLY A 36 -13.06 16.77 6.71
CA GLY A 36 -11.76 16.58 7.35
C GLY A 36 -10.94 15.44 6.73
N LEU A 37 -11.54 14.26 6.57
CA LEU A 37 -10.88 13.09 5.97
C LEU A 37 -10.50 13.34 4.51
N HIS A 38 -11.39 14.01 3.78
CA HIS A 38 -11.15 14.36 2.38
C HIS A 38 -9.92 15.25 2.22
N ARG A 39 -9.74 16.25 3.10
CA ARG A 39 -8.63 17.20 3.03
C ARG A 39 -7.28 16.57 3.31
N ASP A 40 -7.22 15.63 4.24
CA ASP A 40 -5.92 15.20 4.78
C ASP A 40 -5.34 13.97 4.05
N CYS A 41 -6.16 12.98 3.70
CA CYS A 41 -5.68 11.74 3.04
C CYS A 41 -6.65 11.17 2.00
N GLY A 42 -7.65 11.93 1.60
CA GLY A 42 -8.66 11.52 0.62
C GLY A 42 -8.10 11.34 -0.79
N MET A 43 -8.92 10.73 -1.64
CA MET A 43 -8.59 10.39 -3.02
C MET A 43 -8.02 11.56 -3.83
N TYR A 44 -8.71 12.70 -3.80
CA TYR A 44 -8.36 13.86 -4.61
C TYR A 44 -7.04 14.53 -4.21
N ASN A 45 -6.57 14.30 -2.99
CA ASN A 45 -5.30 14.87 -2.51
C ASN A 45 -4.14 13.88 -2.60
N SER A 46 -4.41 12.57 -2.72
CA SER A 46 -3.36 11.54 -2.60
C SER A 46 -3.10 10.76 -3.89
N LEU A 47 -4.10 10.54 -4.75
CA LEU A 47 -3.90 9.70 -5.94
C LEU A 47 -2.91 10.28 -6.96
N GLY A 48 -2.75 11.60 -7.00
CA GLY A 48 -1.78 12.26 -7.87
C GLY A 48 -0.33 11.87 -7.60
N ALA A 49 -0.02 11.35 -6.40
CA ALA A 49 1.32 10.88 -6.07
C ALA A 49 1.71 9.58 -6.79
N ILE A 50 0.73 8.77 -7.22
CA ILE A 50 0.98 7.47 -7.88
C ILE A 50 1.68 7.65 -9.23
N PRO A 51 1.13 8.41 -10.20
CA PRO A 51 1.81 8.60 -11.47
C PRO A 51 3.19 9.25 -11.29
N MET A 52 3.35 10.18 -10.34
CA MET A 52 4.65 10.77 -10.02
C MET A 52 5.67 9.72 -9.52
N ALA A 53 5.24 8.77 -8.69
CA ALA A 53 6.11 7.70 -8.22
C ALA A 53 6.48 6.74 -9.36
N ILE A 54 5.54 6.43 -10.26
CA ILE A 54 5.81 5.59 -11.43
C ILE A 54 6.76 6.28 -12.40
N ASP A 55 6.56 7.56 -12.69
CA ASP A 55 7.47 8.34 -13.54
C ASP A 55 8.89 8.30 -12.98
N ARG A 56 9.05 8.42 -11.66
CA ARG A 56 10.36 8.33 -11.01
C ARG A 56 10.98 6.94 -11.09
N ILE A 57 10.20 5.88 -10.89
CA ILE A 57 10.66 4.49 -11.02
C ILE A 57 11.19 4.20 -12.42
N VAL A 58 10.52 4.75 -13.45
CA VAL A 58 10.93 4.60 -14.85
C VAL A 58 12.18 5.43 -15.13
N GLU A 59 12.23 6.69 -14.68
CA GLU A 59 13.37 7.58 -14.88
C GLU A 59 14.65 7.05 -14.22
N GLU A 60 14.54 6.46 -13.03
CA GLU A 60 15.66 5.89 -12.28
C GLU A 60 15.99 4.43 -12.66
N GLU A 61 15.28 3.85 -13.64
CA GLU A 61 15.50 2.48 -14.10
C GLU A 61 15.41 1.41 -12.98
N LEU A 62 14.59 1.64 -11.94
CA LEU A 62 14.57 0.80 -10.75
C LEU A 62 13.94 -0.58 -10.98
N LEU A 63 12.97 -0.67 -11.91
CA LEU A 63 12.14 -1.86 -12.14
C LEU A 63 11.84 -2.07 -13.63
N ASN A 64 12.86 -2.04 -14.48
CA ASN A 64 12.75 -2.09 -15.95
C ASN A 64 11.97 -3.31 -16.50
N ASN A 65 11.91 -4.41 -15.75
CA ASN A 65 11.29 -5.66 -16.17
C ASN A 65 9.85 -5.81 -15.67
N PHE A 66 9.29 -4.76 -15.08
CA PHE A 66 7.95 -4.76 -14.51
C PHE A 66 7.05 -3.67 -15.09
N ASN A 67 5.80 -4.04 -15.34
CA ASN A 67 4.70 -3.12 -15.58
C ASN A 67 3.82 -3.05 -14.33
N PHE A 68 3.05 -1.96 -14.19
CA PHE A 68 2.10 -1.79 -13.09
C PHE A 68 0.66 -1.71 -13.62
N SER A 69 -0.24 -2.42 -12.95
CA SER A 69 -1.69 -2.32 -13.18
C SER A 69 -2.38 -1.90 -11.89
N PHE A 70 -3.21 -0.86 -11.93
CA PHE A 70 -3.86 -0.32 -10.74
C PHE A 70 -5.36 -0.58 -10.75
N LYS A 71 -5.90 -1.00 -9.60
CA LYS A 71 -7.33 -1.14 -9.32
C LYS A 71 -7.67 -0.34 -8.08
N ILE A 72 -8.54 0.65 -8.24
CA ILE A 72 -8.89 1.59 -7.18
C ILE A 72 -10.36 1.37 -6.82
N PHE A 73 -10.63 1.18 -5.54
CA PHE A 73 -11.98 1.20 -4.98
C PHE A 73 -12.08 2.21 -3.85
N ASN A 74 -13.29 2.77 -3.72
CA ASN A 74 -13.59 3.73 -2.68
C ASN A 74 -14.27 3.03 -1.51
N ASP A 75 -13.49 2.78 -0.45
CA ASP A 75 -13.96 2.12 0.77
C ASP A 75 -14.72 3.06 1.70
N GLU A 76 -14.63 4.37 1.47
CA GLU A 76 -15.32 5.43 2.23
C GLU A 76 -15.13 5.33 3.75
N CYS A 77 -14.00 4.76 4.18
CA CYS A 77 -13.70 4.47 5.58
C CYS A 77 -14.78 3.62 6.29
N ASP A 78 -15.58 2.88 5.53
CA ASP A 78 -16.61 1.96 6.02
C ASP A 78 -16.08 0.53 6.02
N GLU A 79 -16.25 -0.19 7.14
CA GLU A 79 -15.73 -1.55 7.27
C GLU A 79 -16.36 -2.55 6.30
N ALA A 80 -17.65 -2.40 5.99
CA ALA A 80 -18.35 -3.32 5.10
C ALA A 80 -17.88 -3.14 3.66
N LEU A 81 -17.81 -1.90 3.17
CA LEU A 81 -17.27 -1.57 1.86
C LEU A 81 -15.80 -1.99 1.74
N ALA A 82 -14.96 -1.64 2.73
CA ALA A 82 -13.55 -2.04 2.74
C ALA A 82 -13.38 -3.56 2.65
N SER A 83 -14.19 -4.33 3.39
CA SER A 83 -14.13 -5.79 3.37
C SER A 83 -14.51 -6.37 2.00
N GLY A 84 -15.58 -5.88 1.40
CA GLY A 84 -16.07 -6.36 0.11
C GLY A 84 -15.11 -6.02 -1.02
N TYR A 85 -14.62 -4.79 -1.06
CA TYR A 85 -13.66 -4.37 -2.08
C TYR A 85 -12.30 -5.04 -1.91
N ALA A 86 -11.82 -5.25 -0.68
CA ALA A 86 -10.61 -6.04 -0.46
C ALA A 86 -10.78 -7.48 -0.97
N ALA A 87 -11.92 -8.12 -0.71
CA ALA A 87 -12.20 -9.45 -1.26
C ALA A 87 -12.22 -9.45 -2.80
N ILE A 88 -12.82 -8.44 -3.43
CA ILE A 88 -12.81 -8.29 -4.89
C ILE A 88 -11.37 -8.13 -5.42
N LEU A 89 -10.57 -7.28 -4.78
CA LEU A 89 -9.17 -7.07 -5.16
C LEU A 89 -8.36 -8.38 -5.08
N LEU A 90 -8.53 -9.13 -4.01
CA LEU A 90 -7.77 -10.35 -3.74
C LEU A 90 -8.22 -11.51 -4.63
N GLU A 91 -9.53 -11.75 -4.74
CA GLU A 91 -10.08 -12.93 -5.42
C GLU A 91 -10.32 -12.72 -6.92
N GLN A 92 -10.84 -11.55 -7.31
CA GLN A 92 -11.27 -11.31 -8.69
C GLN A 92 -10.21 -10.57 -9.49
N ASN A 93 -9.51 -9.61 -8.85
CA ASN A 93 -8.45 -8.86 -9.51
C ASN A 93 -7.06 -9.48 -9.30
N ASN A 94 -6.93 -10.46 -8.40
CA ASN A 94 -5.69 -11.15 -8.08
C ASN A 94 -4.51 -10.19 -7.86
N VAL A 95 -4.72 -9.19 -7.00
CA VAL A 95 -3.68 -8.20 -6.70
C VAL A 95 -2.47 -8.84 -5.99
N ASP A 96 -1.31 -8.29 -6.26
CA ASP A 96 -0.05 -8.66 -5.62
C ASP A 96 0.16 -7.92 -4.31
N VAL A 97 -0.40 -6.71 -4.20
CA VAL A 97 -0.31 -5.84 -3.02
C VAL A 97 -1.53 -4.94 -2.93
N ILE A 98 -1.95 -4.64 -1.70
CA ILE A 98 -2.97 -3.62 -1.42
C ILE A 98 -2.29 -2.42 -0.75
N PHE A 99 -2.52 -1.24 -1.31
CA PHE A 99 -2.25 0.03 -0.66
C PHE A 99 -3.56 0.58 -0.09
N GLY A 100 -3.54 0.94 1.19
CA GLY A 100 -4.69 1.40 1.95
C GLY A 100 -5.29 0.24 2.76
N PRO A 101 -6.39 0.46 3.49
CA PRO A 101 -7.15 1.71 3.68
C PRO A 101 -6.39 2.82 4.39
N VAL A 102 -7.01 4.01 4.45
CA VAL A 102 -6.47 5.20 5.15
C VAL A 102 -7.12 5.48 6.52
N CYS A 103 -8.06 4.62 6.94
CA CYS A 103 -8.78 4.71 8.20
C CYS A 103 -8.57 3.46 9.05
N ASN A 104 -8.46 3.64 10.38
CA ASN A 104 -8.16 2.54 11.31
C ASN A 104 -9.14 1.36 11.23
N ALA A 105 -10.45 1.63 11.19
CA ALA A 105 -11.46 0.57 11.23
C ALA A 105 -11.41 -0.31 9.98
N ALA A 106 -11.44 0.33 8.80
CA ALA A 106 -11.24 -0.32 7.51
C ALA A 106 -9.89 -1.08 7.48
N ALA A 107 -8.80 -0.45 7.92
CA ALA A 107 -7.46 -1.07 7.93
C ALA A 107 -7.40 -2.36 8.76
N LYS A 108 -8.09 -2.44 9.89
CA LYS A 108 -8.17 -3.67 10.70
C LYS A 108 -8.84 -4.81 9.93
N VAL A 109 -9.89 -4.52 9.17
CA VAL A 109 -10.61 -5.53 8.38
C VAL A 109 -9.76 -5.99 7.19
N VAL A 110 -9.23 -5.04 6.42
CA VAL A 110 -8.39 -5.36 5.26
C VAL A 110 -7.08 -6.03 5.66
N GLY A 111 -6.47 -5.63 6.78
CA GLY A 111 -5.29 -6.32 7.32
C GLY A 111 -5.55 -7.77 7.68
N SER A 112 -6.75 -8.08 8.20
CA SER A 112 -7.16 -9.47 8.48
C SER A 112 -7.28 -10.27 7.19
N LEU A 113 -7.88 -9.69 6.14
CA LEU A 113 -7.99 -10.33 4.82
C LEU A 113 -6.62 -10.51 4.17
N GLY A 114 -5.75 -9.49 4.19
CA GLY A 114 -4.39 -9.59 3.68
C GLY A 114 -3.60 -10.69 4.36
N SER A 115 -3.78 -10.87 5.67
CA SER A 115 -3.15 -11.95 6.43
C SER A 115 -3.68 -13.32 6.03
N PHE A 116 -4.98 -13.44 5.78
CA PHE A 116 -5.61 -14.68 5.31
C PHE A 116 -5.13 -15.09 3.92
N TYR A 117 -5.08 -14.14 2.97
CA TYR A 117 -4.64 -14.38 1.59
C TYR A 117 -3.11 -14.34 1.42
N ASN A 118 -2.37 -14.09 2.50
CA ASN A 118 -0.92 -13.91 2.49
C ASN A 118 -0.46 -12.87 1.45
N LYS A 119 -1.13 -11.71 1.43
CA LYS A 119 -0.82 -10.58 0.57
C LYS A 119 -0.41 -9.36 1.41
N PRO A 120 0.62 -8.61 1.00
CA PRO A 120 1.05 -7.40 1.69
C PRO A 120 -0.04 -6.32 1.62
N VAL A 121 -0.26 -5.66 2.75
CA VAL A 121 -1.18 -4.53 2.91
C VAL A 121 -0.40 -3.35 3.49
N MET A 122 -0.27 -2.26 2.74
CA MET A 122 0.45 -1.06 3.17
C MET A 122 -0.52 0.09 3.39
N THR A 123 -0.69 0.49 4.64
CA THR A 123 -1.62 1.57 5.04
C THR A 123 -0.88 2.89 5.22
N TRP A 124 -1.58 4.00 4.99
CA TRP A 124 -1.07 5.37 5.21
C TRP A 124 -2.19 6.28 5.72
N GLY A 125 -1.90 7.56 5.98
CA GLY A 125 -2.93 8.54 6.38
C GLY A 125 -3.29 8.43 7.86
N LEU A 126 -4.58 8.40 8.19
CA LEU A 126 -5.07 8.43 9.58
C LEU A 126 -5.10 7.04 10.24
N VAL A 127 -4.19 6.17 9.83
CA VAL A 127 -4.04 4.80 10.37
C VAL A 127 -3.01 4.81 11.49
N ASN A 128 -3.44 5.25 12.68
CA ASN A 128 -2.57 5.43 13.84
C ASN A 128 -2.85 4.44 15.00
N SER A 129 -3.73 3.45 14.82
CA SER A 129 -4.05 2.50 15.88
C SER A 129 -2.87 1.62 16.24
N TYR A 130 -2.49 1.56 17.53
CA TYR A 130 -1.44 0.67 18.01
C TYR A 130 -1.73 -0.82 17.70
N GLU A 131 -2.99 -1.22 17.63
CA GLU A 131 -3.38 -2.61 17.36
C GLU A 131 -2.88 -3.11 16.01
N LEU A 132 -2.72 -2.20 15.03
CA LEU A 132 -2.22 -2.53 13.69
C LEU A 132 -0.71 -2.80 13.68
N THR A 133 -0.01 -2.56 14.79
CA THR A 133 1.41 -2.95 14.99
C THR A 133 1.57 -4.36 15.59
N ASN A 134 0.47 -5.11 15.70
CA ASN A 134 0.52 -6.48 16.21
C ASN A 134 0.81 -7.46 15.06
N ASP A 135 2.09 -7.81 14.92
CA ASP A 135 2.57 -8.72 13.87
C ASP A 135 1.97 -10.14 13.95
N TYR A 136 1.49 -10.56 15.12
CA TYR A 136 0.80 -11.84 15.26
C TYR A 136 -0.61 -11.79 14.64
N LYS A 137 -1.30 -10.65 14.78
CA LYS A 137 -2.65 -10.47 14.25
C LYS A 137 -2.66 -10.03 12.79
N TYR A 138 -1.67 -9.24 12.39
CA TYR A 138 -1.57 -8.62 11.06
C TYR A 138 -0.18 -8.84 10.43
N PRO A 139 0.26 -10.09 10.20
CA PRO A 139 1.63 -10.41 9.75
C PRO A 139 2.02 -9.82 8.39
N THR A 140 1.05 -9.46 7.54
CA THR A 140 1.32 -8.89 6.22
C THR A 140 0.96 -7.41 6.13
N LEU A 141 0.52 -6.80 7.23
CA LEU A 141 0.18 -5.38 7.26
C LEU A 141 1.37 -4.56 7.73
N SER A 142 1.64 -3.47 7.02
CA SER A 142 2.54 -2.42 7.47
C SER A 142 1.83 -1.07 7.41
N THR A 143 2.19 -0.17 8.31
CA THR A 143 1.70 1.21 8.30
C THR A 143 2.85 2.18 8.17
N ILE A 144 2.69 3.14 7.26
CA ILE A 144 3.66 4.22 7.03
C ILE A 144 3.42 5.38 8.01
N ALA A 145 2.21 5.45 8.59
CA ALA A 145 1.83 6.50 9.52
C ALA A 145 2.39 6.26 10.93
N GLY A 146 2.66 7.35 11.65
CA GLY A 146 3.02 7.29 13.07
C GLY A 146 1.85 6.75 13.90
N THR A 147 2.11 5.74 14.72
CA THR A 147 1.09 5.10 15.55
C THR A 147 0.96 5.78 16.91
N SER A 148 -0.16 5.56 17.60
CA SER A 148 -0.37 6.02 18.97
C SER A 148 0.66 5.46 19.95
N ARG A 149 1.31 4.34 19.62
CA ARG A 149 2.46 3.81 20.37
C ARG A 149 3.67 4.74 20.32
N ALA A 150 4.00 5.25 19.13
CA ALA A 150 5.10 6.21 18.97
C ALA A 150 4.78 7.53 19.69
N LEU A 151 3.53 8.02 19.56
CA LEU A 151 3.08 9.22 20.26
C LEU A 151 3.12 9.05 21.79
N GLY A 152 2.64 7.92 22.32
CA GLY A 152 2.71 7.64 23.75
C GLY A 152 4.14 7.61 24.27
N SER A 153 5.07 7.03 23.49
CA SER A 153 6.50 7.03 23.84
C SER A 153 7.07 8.46 23.85
N ALA A 154 6.71 9.30 22.87
CA ALA A 154 7.14 10.68 22.82
C ALA A 154 6.64 11.49 24.02
N ILE A 155 5.36 11.34 24.40
CA ILE A 155 4.79 12.02 25.58
C ILE A 155 5.54 11.61 26.85
N VAL A 156 5.83 10.32 27.03
CA VAL A 156 6.60 9.82 28.18
C VAL A 156 7.99 10.47 28.25
N GLU A 157 8.69 10.62 27.13
CA GLU A 157 9.99 11.29 27.12
C GLU A 157 9.89 12.79 27.44
N VAL A 158 8.84 13.48 27.00
CA VAL A 158 8.58 14.86 27.40
C VAL A 158 8.33 14.95 28.91
N MET A 159 7.52 14.05 29.47
CA MET A 159 7.24 14.02 30.90
C MET A 159 8.52 13.82 31.73
N LYS A 160 9.40 12.91 31.30
CA LYS A 160 10.71 12.71 31.94
C LYS A 160 11.57 13.97 31.87
N GLN A 161 11.60 14.65 30.73
CA GLN A 161 12.40 15.86 30.55
C GLN A 161 11.99 17.00 31.50
N TYR A 162 10.69 17.11 31.82
CA TYR A 162 10.15 18.15 32.70
C TYR A 162 9.81 17.67 34.12
N ASN A 163 10.18 16.43 34.48
CA ASN A 163 9.85 15.80 35.77
C ASN A 163 8.34 15.82 36.10
N TRP A 164 7.49 15.59 35.11
CA TRP A 164 6.05 15.45 35.33
C TRP A 164 5.73 14.04 35.79
N GLU A 165 5.29 13.88 37.04
CA GLU A 165 4.97 12.57 37.65
C GLU A 165 3.48 12.22 37.56
N GLN A 166 2.63 13.17 37.19
CA GLN A 166 1.18 13.02 37.14
C GLN A 166 0.63 13.49 35.80
N PHE A 167 -0.31 12.74 35.25
CA PHE A 167 -1.06 13.10 34.05
C PHE A 167 -2.48 12.56 34.16
N ALA A 168 -3.39 13.09 33.34
CA ALA A 168 -4.77 12.63 33.21
C ALA A 168 -5.12 12.50 31.72
N PHE A 169 -6.06 11.59 31.40
CA PHE A 169 -6.54 11.29 30.05
C PHE A 169 -8.05 11.48 29.93
#